data_AF-A0A9E3K504-F1
#
_entry.id   AF-A0A9E3K504-F1
#
_cell.length_a   1.000
_cell.length_b   1.000
_cell.length_c   1.000
_cell.angle_alpha   90.00
_cell.angle_beta   90.00
_cell.angle_gamma   90.00
#
_symmetry.space_group_name_H-M   'P 1'
#
loop_
_entity.id
_entity.type
_entity.pdbx_description
1 polymer ?
#
loop_
_entity_poly.entity_id
_entity_poly.type
_entity_poly.pdbx_seq_one_letter_code
_entity_poly.pdbx_strand_id
1 'polypeptide(L)'
;MSAHESMEHAETAEHASGKNRKIALLIAVIALCLALSETLGKGAQTESISKNVEASNLWAFFQAKSIRRTVVQTASDQSKLSLGPLGDPDAKAALQKQIDDWQKTATRYRSEPETGEGTEQLAERAKHAEHERDLSTAKYHHYELASAAFQIGIVLASATIITGIIALAWISGLLAVVGIVFTALGAFMPHLLHLH
;
A
#
# COMPACT_ATOMS: atom_id res chain seq x y z
N MET A 1 -44.52 -4.05 -53.04
CA MET A 1 -43.88 -3.01 -52.22
C MET A 1 -43.71 -3.43 -50.76
N SER A 2 -44.67 -4.12 -50.12
CA SER A 2 -44.54 -4.48 -48.69
C SER A 2 -43.53 -5.59 -48.35
N ALA A 3 -43.23 -6.53 -49.26
CA ALA A 3 -42.24 -7.59 -49.01
C ALA A 3 -40.79 -7.07 -48.95
N HIS A 4 -40.51 -5.99 -49.69
CA HIS A 4 -39.20 -5.33 -49.70
C HIS A 4 -38.99 -4.50 -48.43
N GLU A 5 -40.01 -3.75 -47.98
CA GLU A 5 -39.98 -3.04 -46.69
C GLU A 5 -39.83 -3.98 -45.50
N SER A 6 -40.51 -5.14 -45.50
CA SER A 6 -40.36 -6.12 -44.41
C SER A 6 -38.97 -6.78 -44.36
N MET A 7 -38.33 -6.98 -45.52
CA MET A 7 -36.95 -7.48 -45.59
C MET A 7 -35.94 -6.43 -45.13
N GLU A 8 -36.13 -5.17 -45.52
CA GLU A 8 -35.24 -4.06 -45.14
C GLU A 8 -35.30 -3.80 -43.63
N HIS A 9 -36.48 -3.87 -43.02
CA HIS A 9 -36.62 -3.81 -41.56
C HIS A 9 -36.03 -5.04 -40.83
N ALA A 10 -36.12 -6.23 -41.43
CA ALA A 10 -35.52 -7.43 -40.86
C ALA A 10 -33.98 -7.40 -40.91
N GLU A 11 -33.38 -6.96 -42.03
CA GLU A 11 -31.93 -6.78 -42.15
C GLU A 11 -31.42 -5.69 -41.20
N THR A 12 -32.13 -4.56 -41.08
CA THR A 12 -31.75 -3.48 -40.17
C THR A 12 -31.82 -3.92 -38.70
N ALA A 13 -32.81 -4.73 -38.33
CA ALA A 13 -32.94 -5.31 -36.99
C ALA A 13 -31.87 -6.37 -36.70
N GLU A 14 -31.50 -7.20 -37.67
CA GLU A 14 -30.45 -8.21 -37.51
C GLU A 14 -29.07 -7.56 -37.36
N HIS A 15 -28.77 -6.54 -38.17
CA HIS A 15 -27.54 -5.76 -38.05
C HIS A 15 -27.44 -5.01 -36.72
N ALA A 16 -28.55 -4.46 -36.21
CA ALA A 16 -28.58 -3.82 -34.89
C ALA A 16 -28.37 -4.84 -33.76
N SER A 17 -28.99 -6.03 -33.85
CA SER A 17 -28.82 -7.13 -32.90
C SER A 17 -27.38 -7.63 -32.82
N GLY A 18 -26.73 -7.84 -33.97
CA GLY A 18 -25.32 -8.27 -34.03
C GLY A 18 -24.35 -7.25 -33.44
N LYS A 19 -24.61 -5.95 -33.62
CA LYS A 19 -23.78 -4.85 -33.10
C LYS A 19 -23.92 -4.71 -31.58
N ASN A 20 -25.14 -4.84 -31.06
CA ASN A 20 -25.40 -4.84 -29.62
C ASN A 20 -24.76 -6.04 -28.91
N ARG A 21 -24.77 -7.23 -29.55
CA ARG A 21 -24.08 -8.42 -29.02
C ARG A 21 -22.56 -8.22 -28.89
N LYS A 22 -21.92 -7.54 -29.85
CA LYS A 22 -20.48 -7.22 -29.78
C LYS A 22 -20.17 -6.25 -28.64
N ILE A 23 -21.00 -5.24 -28.42
CA ILE A 23 -20.83 -4.28 -27.33
C ILE A 23 -21.08 -4.94 -25.97
N ALA A 24 -22.08 -5.83 -25.87
CA ALA A 24 -22.31 -6.61 -24.66
C ALA A 24 -21.11 -7.51 -24.29
N LEU A 25 -20.48 -8.14 -25.28
CA LEU A 25 -19.25 -8.90 -25.07
C LEU A 25 -18.09 -8.01 -24.59
N LEU A 26 -17.94 -6.81 -25.17
CA LEU A 26 -16.95 -5.82 -24.72
C LEU A 26 -17.16 -5.47 -23.24
N ILE A 27 -18.40 -5.18 -22.83
CA ILE A 27 -18.73 -4.87 -21.43
C ILE A 27 -18.33 -6.04 -20.52
N ALA A 28 -18.63 -7.28 -20.90
CA ALA A 28 -18.29 -8.46 -20.10
C ALA A 28 -16.77 -8.60 -19.91
N VAL A 29 -15.98 -8.34 -20.95
CA VAL A 29 -14.51 -8.37 -20.85
C VAL A 29 -13.99 -7.24 -19.94
N ILE A 30 -14.49 -6.02 -20.10
CA ILE A 30 -14.09 -4.88 -19.25
C ILE A 30 -14.47 -5.15 -17.79
N ALA A 31 -15.64 -5.73 -17.53
CA ALA A 31 -16.09 -6.09 -16.19
C ALA A 31 -15.19 -7.16 -15.54
N LEU A 32 -14.71 -8.15 -16.31
CA LEU A 32 -13.73 -9.10 -15.80
C LEU A 32 -12.41 -8.42 -15.43
N CYS A 33 -11.92 -7.50 -16.27
CA CYS A 33 -10.72 -6.73 -15.97
C CYS A 33 -10.90 -5.83 -14.74
N LEU A 34 -12.06 -5.21 -14.58
CA LEU A 34 -12.43 -4.43 -13.39
C LEU A 34 -12.38 -5.29 -12.13
N ALA A 35 -13.00 -6.47 -12.14
CA ALA A 35 -13.02 -7.37 -10.99
C ALA A 35 -11.61 -7.80 -10.57
N LEU A 36 -10.72 -8.06 -11.53
CA LEU A 36 -9.32 -8.35 -11.26
C LEU A 36 -8.59 -7.14 -10.66
N SER A 37 -8.76 -5.96 -11.25
CA SER A 37 -8.16 -4.71 -10.77
C SER A 37 -8.59 -4.37 -9.34
N GLU A 38 -9.88 -4.46 -9.03
CA GLU A 38 -10.40 -4.21 -7.68
C GLU A 38 -9.89 -5.24 -6.66
N THR A 39 -9.76 -6.51 -7.06
CA THR A 39 -9.22 -7.56 -6.18
C THR A 39 -7.76 -7.29 -5.84
N LEU A 40 -6.95 -6.95 -6.85
CA LEU A 40 -5.54 -6.59 -6.66
C LEU A 40 -5.40 -5.29 -5.85
N GLY A 41 -6.25 -4.29 -6.12
CA GLY A 41 -6.32 -3.04 -5.38
C GLY A 41 -6.59 -3.25 -3.89
N LYS A 42 -7.64 -4.03 -3.55
CA LYS A 42 -7.96 -4.36 -2.15
C LYS A 42 -6.83 -5.12 -1.45
N GLY A 43 -6.15 -6.03 -2.16
CA GLY A 43 -4.97 -6.71 -1.65
C GLY A 43 -3.83 -5.74 -1.32
N ALA A 44 -3.49 -4.86 -2.26
CA ALA A 44 -2.45 -3.85 -2.09
C ALA A 44 -2.78 -2.83 -0.97
N GLN A 45 -4.06 -2.45 -0.85
CA GLN A 45 -4.55 -1.59 0.24
C GLN A 45 -4.40 -2.28 1.59
N THR A 46 -4.80 -3.55 1.69
CA THR A 46 -4.68 -4.34 2.92
C THR A 46 -3.22 -4.48 3.34
N GLU A 47 -2.32 -4.77 2.39
CA GLU A 47 -0.89 -4.86 2.65
C GLU A 47 -0.32 -3.52 3.12
N SER A 48 -0.68 -2.41 2.46
CA SER A 48 -0.28 -1.05 2.88
C SER A 48 -0.71 -0.75 4.33
N ILE A 49 -1.97 -1.03 4.68
CA ILE A 49 -2.47 -0.82 6.04
C ILE A 49 -1.71 -1.71 7.03
N SER A 50 -1.51 -2.98 6.69
CA SER A 50 -0.78 -3.93 7.54
C SER A 50 0.65 -3.46 7.82
N LYS A 51 1.36 -3.03 6.76
CA LYS A 51 2.73 -2.50 6.86
C LYS A 51 2.81 -1.17 7.58
N ASN A 52 1.80 -0.32 7.44
CA ASN A 52 1.68 0.91 8.24
C ASN A 52 1.55 0.59 9.74
N VAL A 53 0.69 -0.37 10.10
CA VAL A 53 0.53 -0.83 11.48
C VAL A 53 1.83 -1.44 12.00
N GLU A 54 2.51 -2.26 11.20
CA GLU A 54 3.82 -2.84 11.53
C GLU A 54 4.86 -1.74 11.82
N ALA A 55 5.01 -0.77 10.92
CA ALA A 55 5.93 0.37 11.09
C ALA A 55 5.59 1.19 12.34
N SER A 56 4.31 1.49 12.57
CA SER A 56 3.83 2.23 13.74
C SER A 56 4.18 1.50 15.04
N ASN A 57 3.96 0.20 15.10
CA ASN A 57 4.31 -0.63 16.25
C ASN A 57 5.84 -0.64 16.49
N LEU A 58 6.65 -0.79 15.44
CA LEU A 58 8.11 -0.77 15.55
C LEU A 58 8.62 0.58 16.06
N TRP A 59 8.06 1.70 15.58
CA TRP A 59 8.38 3.03 16.09
C TRP A 59 7.91 3.22 17.54
N ALA A 60 6.79 2.63 17.95
CA ALA A 60 6.34 2.64 19.34
C ALA A 60 7.33 1.88 20.25
N PHE A 61 7.79 0.70 19.82
CA PHE A 61 8.82 -0.06 20.55
C PHE A 61 10.16 0.68 20.62
N PHE A 62 10.58 1.30 19.53
CA PHE A 62 11.77 2.16 19.49
C PHE A 62 11.67 3.28 20.51
N GLN A 63 10.55 4.01 20.53
CA GLN A 63 10.32 5.11 21.47
C GLN A 63 10.32 4.62 22.92
N ALA A 64 9.62 3.51 23.20
CA ALA A 64 9.60 2.93 24.55
C ALA A 64 11.00 2.52 25.03
N LYS A 65 11.80 1.87 24.16
CA LYS A 65 13.16 1.45 24.51
C LYS A 65 14.11 2.65 24.61
N SER A 66 13.94 3.67 23.78
CA SER A 66 14.66 4.95 23.87
C SER A 66 14.41 5.66 25.20
N ILE A 67 13.15 5.74 25.65
CA ILE A 67 12.78 6.31 26.96
C ILE A 67 13.43 5.50 28.09
N ARG A 68 13.30 4.17 28.08
CA ARG A 68 13.92 3.30 29.10
C ARG A 68 15.44 3.48 29.15
N ARG A 69 16.08 3.61 27.99
CA ARG A 69 17.52 3.90 27.87
C ARG A 69 17.86 5.25 28.51
N THR A 70 17.14 6.32 28.18
CA THR A 70 17.35 7.65 28.75
C THR A 70 17.21 7.64 30.27
N VAL A 71 16.23 6.91 30.81
CA VAL A 71 16.04 6.75 32.27
C VAL A 71 17.25 6.10 32.93
N VAL A 72 17.74 4.96 32.42
CA VAL A 72 18.90 4.27 33.03
C VAL A 72 20.21 5.05 32.84
N GLN A 73 20.36 5.79 31.74
CA GLN A 73 21.51 6.67 31.53
C GLN A 73 21.48 7.83 32.53
N THR A 74 20.33 8.49 32.71
CA THR A 74 20.17 9.57 33.68
C THR A 74 20.43 9.09 35.11
N ALA A 75 19.94 7.91 35.48
CA ALA A 75 20.23 7.30 36.79
C ALA A 75 21.73 7.03 36.98
N SER A 76 22.39 6.46 35.97
CA SER A 76 23.85 6.25 35.98
C SER A 76 24.63 7.54 36.16
N ASP A 77 24.28 8.59 35.42
CA ASP A 77 24.97 9.88 35.48
C ASP A 77 24.75 10.60 36.82
N GLN A 78 23.53 10.54 37.38
CA GLN A 78 23.27 11.04 38.73
C GLN A 78 24.06 10.28 39.79
N SER A 79 24.14 8.95 39.70
CA SER A 79 24.91 8.15 40.65
C SER A 79 26.41 8.38 40.58
N LYS A 80 26.97 8.71 39.40
CA LYS A 80 28.39 9.09 39.28
C LYS A 80 28.72 10.34 40.09
N LEU A 81 27.81 11.31 40.16
CA LEU A 81 28.00 12.53 40.96
C LEU A 81 28.10 12.21 42.46
N SER A 82 27.44 11.14 42.91
CA SER A 82 27.45 10.70 44.31
C SER A 82 28.71 9.93 44.71
N LEU A 83 29.50 9.39 43.78
CA LEU A 83 30.69 8.58 44.09
C LEU A 83 31.78 9.35 44.85
N GLY A 84 31.99 10.64 44.53
CA GLY A 84 33.04 11.47 45.13
C GLY A 84 32.83 11.71 46.64
N PRO A 85 31.64 12.19 47.06
CA PRO A 85 31.33 12.47 48.46
C PRO A 85 31.24 11.25 49.39
N LEU A 86 31.10 10.04 48.85
CA LEU A 86 31.02 8.82 49.66
C LEU A 86 32.32 8.62 50.48
N GLY A 87 32.20 8.33 51.77
CA GLY A 87 33.34 8.05 52.65
C GLY A 87 33.68 6.56 52.78
N ASP A 88 32.66 5.71 52.68
CA ASP A 88 32.74 4.26 52.88
C ASP A 88 33.20 3.52 51.59
N PRO A 89 34.31 2.76 51.63
CA PRO A 89 34.80 1.97 50.49
C PRO A 89 33.82 0.91 49.96
N ASP A 90 33.07 0.23 50.83
CA ASP A 90 32.16 -0.84 50.42
C ASP A 90 30.94 -0.27 49.69
N ALA A 91 30.39 0.83 50.21
CA ALA A 91 29.32 1.58 49.55
C ALA A 91 29.75 2.16 48.19
N LYS A 92 31.00 2.61 48.04
CA LYS A 92 31.56 3.05 46.75
C LYS A 92 31.60 1.91 45.73
N ALA A 93 32.10 0.74 46.14
CA ALA A 93 32.19 -0.42 45.25
C ALA A 93 30.81 -0.89 44.78
N ALA A 94 29.82 -0.91 45.69
CA ALA A 94 28.44 -1.26 45.35
C ALA A 94 27.81 -0.25 44.37
N LEU A 95 27.98 1.05 44.59
CA LEU A 95 27.47 2.08 43.70
C LEU A 95 28.14 2.05 42.32
N GLN A 96 29.46 1.83 42.28
CA GLN A 96 30.19 1.68 41.01
C GLN A 96 29.66 0.50 40.20
N LYS A 97 29.45 -0.65 40.85
CA LYS A 97 28.86 -1.82 40.18
C LYS A 97 27.48 -1.52 39.61
N GLN A 98 26.63 -0.83 40.37
CA GLN A 98 25.28 -0.43 39.91
C GLN A 98 25.34 0.50 38.69
N ILE A 99 26.29 1.45 38.68
CA ILE A 99 26.56 2.34 37.54
C ILE A 99 26.95 1.53 36.31
N ASP A 100 27.87 0.58 36.45
CA ASP A 100 28.34 -0.27 35.35
C ASP A 100 27.20 -1.12 34.78
N ASP A 101 26.34 -1.68 35.64
CA ASP A 101 25.19 -2.49 35.22
C ASP A 101 24.12 -1.67 34.48
N TRP A 102 23.88 -0.42 34.91
CA TRP A 102 23.02 0.51 34.16
C TRP A 102 23.62 0.92 32.83
N GLN A 103 24.94 1.16 32.75
CA GLN A 103 25.61 1.46 31.49
C GLN A 103 25.54 0.29 30.51
N LYS A 104 25.79 -0.95 30.98
CA LYS A 104 25.60 -2.17 30.16
C LYS A 104 24.17 -2.28 29.66
N THR A 105 23.18 -2.01 30.51
CA THR A 105 21.76 -2.03 30.14
C THR A 105 21.44 -0.97 29.09
N ALA A 106 21.98 0.25 29.24
CA ALA A 106 21.80 1.33 28.25
C ALA A 106 22.41 0.98 26.88
N THR A 107 23.60 0.38 26.87
CA THR A 107 24.25 -0.12 25.65
C THR A 107 23.45 -1.24 25.01
N ARG A 108 22.97 -2.19 25.81
CA ARG A 108 22.09 -3.26 25.34
C ARG A 108 20.84 -2.67 24.68
N TYR A 109 20.09 -1.79 25.35
CA TYR A 109 18.91 -1.16 24.73
C TYR A 109 19.19 -0.42 23.41
N ARG A 110 20.42 0.09 23.23
CA ARG A 110 20.82 0.69 21.96
C ARG A 110 20.91 -0.35 20.84
N SER A 111 21.60 -1.46 21.09
CA SER A 111 21.92 -2.48 20.10
C SER A 111 21.82 -3.89 20.71
N GLU A 112 20.88 -4.70 20.21
CA GLU A 112 20.67 -6.11 20.60
C GLU A 112 20.53 -6.93 19.32
N PRO A 113 21.64 -7.19 18.60
CA PRO A 113 21.58 -7.89 17.32
C PRO A 113 21.06 -9.33 17.46
N GLU A 114 21.32 -9.97 18.61
CA GLU A 114 20.87 -11.34 18.94
C GLU A 114 19.34 -11.49 18.81
N THR A 115 18.59 -10.49 19.27
CA THR A 115 17.12 -10.51 19.33
C THR A 115 16.48 -9.59 18.29
N GLY A 116 17.25 -8.69 17.67
CA GLY A 116 16.75 -7.69 16.74
C GLY A 116 15.86 -6.63 17.41
N GLU A 117 15.94 -6.49 18.73
CA GLU A 117 15.09 -5.57 19.51
C GLU A 117 15.82 -4.30 19.97
N GLY A 118 17.11 -4.15 19.71
CA GLY A 118 17.80 -2.88 20.02
C GLY A 118 17.21 -1.72 19.22
N THR A 119 17.32 -0.50 19.74
CA THR A 119 16.77 0.69 19.04
C THR A 119 17.29 0.86 17.61
N GLU A 120 18.55 0.48 17.35
CA GLU A 120 19.12 0.53 15.99
C GLU A 120 18.41 -0.46 15.05
N GLN A 121 18.22 -1.71 15.50
CA GLN A 121 17.53 -2.75 14.72
C GLN A 121 16.04 -2.45 14.54
N LEU A 122 15.37 -1.94 15.58
CA LEU A 122 13.97 -1.53 15.51
C LEU A 122 13.76 -0.41 14.49
N ALA A 123 14.66 0.58 14.44
CA ALA A 123 14.57 1.69 13.49
C ALA A 123 14.80 1.23 12.04
N GLU A 124 15.73 0.29 11.81
CA GLU A 124 15.95 -0.30 10.49
C GLU A 124 14.72 -1.04 10.00
N ARG A 125 14.15 -1.92 10.84
CA ARG A 125 12.93 -2.66 10.52
C ARG A 125 11.74 -1.75 10.29
N ALA A 126 11.60 -0.68 11.08
CA ALA A 126 10.53 0.29 10.91
C ALA A 126 10.61 0.95 9.52
N LYS A 127 11.80 1.39 9.10
CA LYS A 127 12.03 1.97 7.78
C LYS A 127 11.79 0.97 6.64
N HIS A 128 12.15 -0.30 6.83
CA HIS A 128 11.84 -1.34 5.86
C HIS A 128 10.32 -1.51 5.70
N ALA A 129 9.58 -1.59 6.81
CA ALA A 129 8.12 -1.68 6.78
C ALA A 129 7.48 -0.44 6.15
N GLU A 130 8.02 0.76 6.38
CA GLU A 130 7.59 1.98 5.68
C GLU A 130 7.82 1.90 4.17
N HIS A 131 8.96 1.38 3.74
CA HIS A 131 9.23 1.20 2.31
C HIS A 131 8.28 0.20 1.66
N GLU A 132 7.99 -0.93 2.31
CA GLU A 132 7.01 -1.91 1.83
C GLU A 132 5.59 -1.36 1.81
N ARG A 133 5.22 -0.54 2.80
CA ARG A 133 3.96 0.21 2.82
C ARG A 133 3.88 1.14 1.61
N ASP A 134 4.93 1.90 1.33
CA ASP A 134 4.94 2.89 0.25
C ASP A 134 4.84 2.20 -1.11
N LEU A 135 5.54 1.08 -1.30
CA LEU A 135 5.41 0.22 -2.47
C LEU A 135 3.96 -0.28 -2.66
N SER A 136 3.34 -0.78 -1.58
CA SER A 136 1.98 -1.31 -1.62
C SER A 136 0.95 -0.21 -1.89
N THR A 137 1.16 0.97 -1.33
CA THR A 137 0.34 2.17 -1.58
C THR A 137 0.44 2.61 -3.03
N ALA A 138 1.65 2.60 -3.61
CA ALA A 138 1.84 2.93 -5.01
C ALA A 138 1.12 1.94 -5.94
N LYS A 139 1.20 0.63 -5.66
CA LYS A 139 0.41 -0.40 -6.37
C LYS A 139 -1.08 -0.12 -6.27
N TYR A 140 -1.59 0.17 -5.07
CA TYR A 140 -3.00 0.46 -4.83
C TYR A 140 -3.51 1.61 -5.71
N HIS A 141 -2.78 2.74 -5.79
CA HIS A 141 -3.19 3.88 -6.62
C HIS A 141 -3.29 3.53 -8.12
N HIS A 142 -2.40 2.68 -8.64
CA HIS A 142 -2.49 2.24 -10.04
C HIS A 142 -3.73 1.38 -10.29
N TYR A 143 -4.06 0.48 -9.37
CA TYR A 143 -5.26 -0.35 -9.48
C TYR A 143 -6.54 0.47 -9.33
N GLU A 144 -6.56 1.51 -8.49
CA GLU A 144 -7.71 2.44 -8.39
C GLU A 144 -7.93 3.19 -9.72
N LEU A 145 -6.87 3.71 -10.33
CA LEU A 145 -6.98 4.37 -11.64
C LEU A 145 -7.44 3.43 -12.75
N ALA A 146 -6.92 2.20 -12.76
CA ALA A 146 -7.36 1.18 -13.70
C ALA A 146 -8.85 0.84 -13.52
N SER A 147 -9.28 0.63 -12.26
CA SER A 147 -10.68 0.36 -11.93
C SER A 147 -11.60 1.51 -12.35
N ALA A 148 -11.20 2.76 -12.10
CA ALA A 148 -11.94 3.94 -12.56
C ALA A 148 -12.06 3.98 -14.10
N ALA A 149 -10.97 3.72 -14.83
CA ALA A 149 -10.99 3.66 -16.29
C ALA A 149 -11.94 2.57 -16.81
N PHE A 150 -11.93 1.37 -16.21
CA PHE A 150 -12.84 0.29 -16.58
C PHE A 150 -14.30 0.63 -16.27
N GLN A 151 -14.60 1.22 -15.11
CA GLN A 151 -15.96 1.64 -14.75
C GLN A 151 -16.51 2.68 -15.74
N ILE A 152 -15.73 3.72 -16.08
CA ILE A 152 -16.11 4.70 -17.09
C ILE A 152 -16.28 4.03 -18.46
N GLY A 153 -15.38 3.11 -18.83
CA GLY A 153 -15.48 2.33 -20.06
C GLY A 153 -16.80 1.54 -20.16
N ILE A 154 -17.22 0.88 -19.07
CA ILE A 154 -18.50 0.14 -19.00
C ILE A 154 -19.69 1.10 -19.18
N VAL A 155 -19.67 2.27 -18.54
CA VAL A 155 -20.74 3.28 -18.67
C VAL A 155 -20.86 3.76 -20.12
N LEU A 156 -19.74 4.06 -20.78
CA LEU A 156 -19.75 4.50 -22.19
C LEU A 156 -20.17 3.41 -23.16
N ALA A 157 -19.75 2.15 -22.94
CA ALA A 157 -20.23 1.03 -23.75
C ALA A 157 -21.74 0.82 -23.57
N SER A 158 -22.24 0.92 -22.35
CA SER A 158 -23.69 0.83 -22.05
C SER A 158 -24.47 1.97 -22.72
N ALA A 159 -23.95 3.20 -22.67
CA ALA A 159 -24.52 4.36 -23.37
C ALA A 159 -24.53 4.17 -24.90
N THR A 160 -23.57 3.44 -25.46
CA THR A 160 -23.54 3.13 -26.89
C THR A 160 -24.74 2.26 -27.31
N ILE A 161 -25.12 1.29 -26.49
CA ILE A 161 -26.27 0.40 -26.77
C ILE A 161 -27.58 1.22 -26.81
N ILE A 162 -27.72 2.20 -25.92
CA ILE A 162 -28.92 3.04 -25.80
C ILE A 162 -28.98 4.09 -26.92
N THR A 163 -27.86 4.77 -27.18
CA THR A 163 -27.82 5.95 -28.08
C THR A 163 -27.51 5.60 -29.53
N GLY A 164 -26.94 4.41 -29.79
CA GLY A 164 -26.46 4.00 -31.12
C GLY A 164 -25.17 4.69 -31.58
N ILE A 165 -24.58 5.59 -30.78
CA ILE A 165 -23.40 6.38 -31.16
C ILE A 165 -22.12 5.54 -31.04
N ILE A 166 -21.62 5.04 -32.18
CA ILE A 166 -20.43 4.17 -32.26
C ILE A 166 -19.17 4.81 -31.66
N ALA A 167 -19.05 6.14 -31.70
CA ALA A 167 -17.91 6.86 -31.12
C ALA A 167 -17.73 6.55 -29.62
N LEU A 168 -18.83 6.33 -28.89
CA LEU A 168 -18.79 5.98 -27.47
C LEU A 168 -18.16 4.59 -27.24
N ALA A 169 -18.39 3.63 -28.15
CA ALA A 169 -17.75 2.31 -28.07
C ALA A 169 -16.24 2.39 -28.35
N TRP A 170 -15.79 3.28 -29.24
CA TRP A 170 -14.35 3.50 -29.45
C TRP A 170 -13.68 4.10 -28.22
N ILE A 171 -14.30 5.10 -27.60
CA ILE A 171 -13.78 5.70 -26.35
C ILE A 171 -13.78 4.67 -25.22
N SER A 172 -14.83 3.86 -25.11
CA SER A 172 -14.87 2.74 -24.16
C SER A 172 -13.73 1.74 -24.39
N GLY A 173 -13.49 1.34 -25.63
CA GLY A 173 -12.37 0.47 -26.00
C GLY A 173 -11.01 1.09 -25.66
N LEU A 174 -10.83 2.39 -25.90
CA LEU A 174 -9.62 3.11 -25.51
C LEU A 174 -9.43 3.09 -23.99
N LEU A 175 -10.47 3.37 -23.21
CA LEU A 175 -10.43 3.33 -21.75
C LEU A 175 -10.13 1.92 -21.22
N ALA A 176 -10.62 0.88 -21.89
CA ALA A 176 -10.28 -0.49 -21.55
C ALA A 176 -8.78 -0.77 -21.73
N VAL A 177 -8.18 -0.31 -22.84
CA VAL A 177 -6.73 -0.43 -23.06
C VAL A 177 -5.95 0.37 -22.01
N VAL A 178 -6.38 1.59 -21.71
CA VAL A 178 -5.77 2.43 -20.67
C VAL A 178 -5.82 1.72 -19.31
N GLY A 179 -6.98 1.17 -18.93
CA GLY A 179 -7.13 0.40 -17.70
C GLY A 179 -6.19 -0.80 -17.63
N ILE A 180 -6.06 -1.57 -18.72
CA ILE A 180 -5.11 -2.70 -18.79
C ILE A 180 -3.67 -2.23 -18.59
N VAL A 181 -3.29 -1.11 -19.21
CA VAL A 181 -1.94 -0.52 -19.04
C VAL A 181 -1.71 -0.13 -17.58
N PHE A 182 -2.66 0.53 -16.92
CA PHE A 182 -2.53 0.88 -15.50
C PHE A 182 -2.45 -0.35 -14.59
N THR A 183 -3.25 -1.38 -14.84
CA THR A 183 -3.16 -2.66 -14.10
C THR A 183 -1.80 -3.30 -14.28
N ALA A 184 -1.25 -3.32 -15.49
CA ALA A 184 0.08 -3.87 -15.77
C ALA A 184 1.19 -3.03 -15.11
N LEU A 185 1.09 -1.70 -15.17
CA LEU A 185 2.03 -0.80 -14.48
C LEU A 185 1.99 -1.01 -12.96
N GLY A 186 0.81 -1.16 -12.37
CA GLY A 186 0.66 -1.51 -10.95
C GLY A 186 1.31 -2.85 -10.59
N ALA A 187 1.24 -3.84 -11.47
CA ALA A 187 1.84 -5.16 -11.24
C ALA A 187 3.37 -5.16 -11.37
N PHE A 188 3.92 -4.50 -12.39
CA PHE A 188 5.34 -4.61 -12.77
C PHE A 188 6.20 -3.40 -12.43
N MET A 189 5.63 -2.19 -12.43
CA MET A 189 6.37 -0.92 -12.26
C MET A 189 5.62 0.09 -11.37
N PRO A 190 5.31 -0.25 -10.11
CA PRO A 190 4.47 0.58 -9.25
C PRO A 190 5.06 1.95 -8.89
N HIS A 191 6.35 2.17 -9.10
CA HIS A 191 7.02 3.46 -8.82
C HIS A 191 7.04 4.44 -10.01
N LEU A 192 6.57 4.06 -11.20
CA LEU A 192 6.67 4.95 -12.38
C LEU A 192 5.75 6.17 -12.31
N LEU A 193 4.63 6.07 -11.59
CA LEU A 193 3.71 7.18 -11.40
C LEU A 193 3.66 7.54 -9.91
N HIS A 194 4.44 8.56 -9.54
CA HIS A 194 4.27 9.24 -8.26
C HIS A 194 2.98 10.06 -8.33
N LEU A 195 1.86 9.41 -8.04
CA LEU A 195 0.59 10.08 -7.81
C LEU A 195 0.59 10.51 -6.33
N HIS A 196 0.80 11.80 -6.12
CA HIS A 196 0.81 12.47 -4.82
C HIS A 196 -0.57 12.49 -4.17
#